data_AF-A0A0K8J2F6-F1
#
_entry.id   AF-A0A0K8J2F6-F1
#
_cell.length_a   1.000
_cell.length_b   1.000
_cell.length_c   1.000
_cell.angle_alpha   90.00
_cell.angle_beta   90.00
_cell.angle_gamma   90.00
#
_symmetry.space_group_name_H-M   'P 1'
#
loop_
_entity.id
_entity.type
_entity.pdbx_description
1 polymer ?
#
loop_
_entity_poly.entity_id
_entity_poly.type
_entity_poly.pdbx_seq_one_letter_code
_entity_poly.pdbx_strand_id
1 'polypeptide(L)'
;MNKIEILSCALDYIENNLHENITAEDVAHACYCSKSYLQKIFKYLNGHSVKEYIIKRRITKAARDLVTNPRVSILDIAYKYCYSSPEAFTRAFDQVWRCTPSVFRKKAKFTELYPRQLLPIKNGDDYMSSRKHVDITELYDLFVDRKDCYFVCCDIKSLNEINEISFKAGDLAILEVLKRIEKVAGKEDVIFRIGGDEFVLLTNSKDKDYATNIGDMILKMNGQTFTYADKVIPLSVYVAVTRFSGSGLKYNELFTSLHNTIKESK
;
A
#
# COMPACT_ATOMS: atom_id res chain seq x y z
N MET A 1 -4.43 15.80 23.39
CA MET A 1 -3.80 14.77 22.55
C MET A 1 -2.63 15.38 21.80
N ASN A 2 -1.47 14.72 21.76
CA ASN A 2 -0.36 15.13 20.90
C ASN A 2 -0.69 14.84 19.42
N LYS A 3 0.16 15.31 18.48
CA LYS A 3 -0.09 15.17 17.04
C LYS A 3 -0.25 13.71 16.59
N ILE A 4 0.51 12.78 17.21
CA ILE A 4 0.51 11.36 16.85
C ILE A 4 -0.75 10.68 17.37
N GLU A 5 -1.19 11.00 18.59
CA GLU A 5 -2.46 10.55 19.15
C GLU A 5 -3.66 11.00 18.31
N ILE A 6 -3.66 12.24 17.82
CA ILE A 6 -4.72 12.74 16.94
C ILE A 6 -4.71 11.99 15.61
N LEU A 7 -3.53 11.75 15.02
CA LEU A 7 -3.42 10.96 13.80
C LEU A 7 -3.92 9.52 14.02
N SER A 8 -3.54 8.90 15.14
CA SER A 8 -4.01 7.58 15.56
C SER A 8 -5.52 7.49 15.59
N CYS A 9 -6.14 8.36 16.40
CA CYS A 9 -7.59 8.41 16.49
C CYS A 9 -8.22 8.59 15.12
N ALA A 10 -7.67 9.46 14.28
CA ALA A 10 -8.22 9.74 12.97
C ALA A 10 -8.13 8.53 12.04
N LEU A 11 -6.99 7.84 12.01
CA LEU A 11 -6.80 6.62 11.22
C LEU A 11 -7.76 5.52 11.67
N ASP A 12 -7.84 5.25 12.97
CA ASP A 12 -8.71 4.20 13.51
C ASP A 12 -10.19 4.52 13.29
N TYR A 13 -10.60 5.76 13.53
CA TYR A 13 -11.96 6.20 13.25
C TYR A 13 -12.30 6.04 11.76
N ILE A 14 -11.39 6.41 10.84
CA ILE A 14 -11.64 6.23 9.41
C ILE A 14 -11.76 4.74 9.04
N GLU A 15 -10.84 3.89 9.49
CA GLU A 15 -10.84 2.46 9.15
C GLU A 15 -12.10 1.75 9.67
N ASN A 16 -12.60 2.12 10.84
CA ASN A 16 -13.81 1.54 11.42
C ASN A 16 -15.11 2.03 10.74
N ASN A 17 -15.07 3.14 10.02
CA ASN A 17 -16.24 3.78 9.43
C ASN A 17 -16.16 3.91 7.89
N LEU A 18 -15.38 3.04 7.22
CA LEU A 18 -15.22 3.08 5.75
C LEU A 18 -16.52 2.80 4.98
N HIS A 19 -17.48 2.13 5.60
CA HIS A 19 -18.80 1.82 5.03
C HIS A 19 -19.89 2.83 5.46
N GLU A 20 -19.50 3.94 6.08
CA GLU A 20 -20.41 5.01 6.50
C GLU A 20 -20.06 6.33 5.81
N ASN A 21 -21.02 7.25 5.69
CA ASN A 21 -20.82 8.56 5.07
C ASN A 21 -20.07 9.54 5.99
N ILE A 22 -18.81 9.23 6.33
CA ILE A 22 -17.96 10.09 7.15
C ILE A 22 -17.36 11.26 6.37
N THR A 23 -17.27 12.41 7.04
CA THR A 23 -16.62 13.64 6.56
C THR A 23 -15.36 13.95 7.37
N ALA A 24 -14.55 14.90 6.90
CA ALA A 24 -13.38 15.34 7.67
C ALA A 24 -13.76 16.07 8.98
N GLU A 25 -14.95 16.65 9.05
CA GLU A 25 -15.52 17.19 10.29
C GLU A 25 -15.80 16.08 11.30
N ASP A 26 -16.41 14.97 10.87
CA ASP A 26 -16.72 13.84 11.76
C ASP A 26 -15.45 13.24 12.37
N VAL A 27 -14.42 13.04 11.55
CA VAL A 27 -13.10 12.57 12.03
C VAL A 27 -12.49 13.55 13.03
N ALA A 28 -12.60 14.86 12.77
CA ALA A 28 -12.05 15.88 13.67
C ALA A 28 -12.77 15.92 15.02
N HIS A 29 -14.10 15.82 15.00
CA HIS A 29 -14.92 15.71 16.20
C HIS A 29 -14.61 14.45 17.01
N ALA A 30 -14.49 13.29 16.35
CA ALA A 30 -14.13 12.03 17.01
C ALA A 30 -12.76 12.11 17.73
N CYS A 31 -11.85 12.95 17.22
CA CYS A 31 -10.51 13.14 17.77
C CYS A 31 -10.35 14.42 18.59
N TYR A 32 -11.46 15.04 19.01
CA TYR A 32 -11.48 16.21 19.88
C TYR A 32 -10.56 17.35 19.38
N CYS A 33 -10.54 17.59 18.07
CA CYS A 33 -9.70 18.61 17.45
C CYS A 33 -10.45 19.38 16.36
N SER A 34 -9.92 20.55 15.98
CA SER A 34 -10.50 21.30 14.86
C SER A 34 -10.15 20.65 13.53
N LYS A 35 -11.07 20.68 12.56
CA LYS A 35 -10.81 20.18 11.20
C LYS A 35 -9.55 20.81 10.59
N SER A 36 -9.38 22.12 10.75
CA SER A 36 -8.21 22.83 10.19
C SER A 36 -6.91 22.28 10.78
N TYR A 37 -6.89 21.92 12.06
CA TYR A 37 -5.73 21.31 12.70
C TYR A 37 -5.51 19.87 12.23
N LEU A 38 -6.58 19.06 12.16
CA LEU A 38 -6.52 17.69 11.63
C LEU A 38 -5.97 17.66 10.21
N GLN A 39 -6.48 18.53 9.32
CA GLN A 39 -6.03 18.60 7.93
C GLN A 39 -4.54 18.96 7.82
N LYS A 40 -4.04 19.88 8.67
CA LYS A 40 -2.62 20.23 8.71
C LYS A 40 -1.77 19.05 9.15
N ILE A 41 -2.18 18.34 10.21
CA ILE A 41 -1.48 17.14 10.70
C ILE A 41 -1.45 16.06 9.62
N PHE A 42 -2.62 15.76 9.03
CA PHE A 42 -2.75 14.70 8.04
C PHE A 42 -1.92 15.00 6.79
N LYS A 43 -1.97 16.23 6.28
CA LYS A 43 -1.17 16.63 5.12
C LYS A 43 0.32 16.58 5.41
N TYR A 44 0.74 17.05 6.58
CA TYR A 44 2.15 17.05 6.99
C TYR A 44 2.72 15.63 7.13
N LEU A 45 1.98 14.71 7.77
CA LEU A 45 2.46 13.36 8.05
C LEU A 45 2.26 12.40 6.87
N ASN A 46 1.17 12.55 6.11
CA ASN A 46 0.80 11.61 5.07
C ASN A 46 1.03 12.09 3.65
N GLY A 47 1.13 13.41 3.40
CA GLY A 47 1.22 14.00 2.07
C GLY A 47 -0.13 14.19 1.36
N HIS A 48 -1.23 13.87 2.04
CA HIS A 48 -2.59 13.93 1.49
C HIS A 48 -3.58 14.46 2.53
N SER A 49 -4.75 14.90 2.08
CA SER A 49 -5.87 15.25 2.94
C SER A 49 -6.56 14.02 3.55
N VAL A 50 -7.33 14.24 4.61
CA VAL A 50 -8.21 13.23 5.22
C VAL A 50 -9.15 12.62 4.17
N LYS A 51 -9.70 13.44 3.28
CA LYS A 51 -10.62 13.01 2.22
C LYS A 51 -9.94 12.08 1.22
N GLU A 52 -8.72 12.40 0.81
CA GLU A 52 -7.95 11.54 -0.11
C GLU A 52 -7.61 10.20 0.54
N TYR A 53 -7.29 10.19 1.84
CA TYR A 53 -7.08 8.95 2.57
C TYR A 53 -8.34 8.06 2.61
N ILE A 54 -9.50 8.63 2.95
CA ILE A 54 -10.78 7.90 2.93
C ILE A 54 -11.05 7.29 1.55
N ILE A 55 -10.88 8.07 0.47
CA ILE A 55 -11.08 7.58 -0.91
C ILE A 55 -10.12 6.43 -1.22
N LYS A 56 -8.82 6.61 -0.97
CA LYS A 56 -7.79 5.59 -1.22
C LYS A 56 -8.09 4.29 -0.47
N ARG A 57 -8.50 4.37 0.81
CA ARG A 57 -8.85 3.21 1.62
C ARG A 57 -10.12 2.51 1.15
N ARG A 58 -11.20 3.26 0.89
CA ARG A 58 -12.45 2.71 0.34
C ARG A 58 -12.21 2.00 -0.99
N ILE A 59 -11.48 2.64 -1.91
CA ILE A 59 -11.19 2.06 -3.24
C ILE A 59 -10.27 0.85 -3.13
N THR A 60 -9.31 0.84 -2.20
CA THR A 60 -8.44 -0.31 -1.96
C THR A 60 -9.23 -1.50 -1.42
N LYS A 61 -10.13 -1.30 -0.46
CA LYS A 61 -11.01 -2.35 0.06
C LYS A 61 -12.03 -2.82 -1.00
N ALA A 62 -12.61 -1.91 -1.76
CA ALA A 62 -13.49 -2.23 -2.89
C ALA A 62 -12.77 -3.08 -3.96
N ALA A 63 -11.51 -2.77 -4.25
CA ALA A 63 -10.69 -3.55 -5.17
C ALA A 63 -10.44 -4.98 -4.65
N ARG A 64 -10.24 -5.17 -3.34
CA ARG A 64 -10.19 -6.50 -2.73
C ARG A 64 -11.51 -7.24 -2.93
N ASP A 65 -12.64 -6.61 -2.60
CA ASP A 65 -13.97 -7.20 -2.76
C ASP A 65 -14.29 -7.58 -4.21
N LEU A 66 -13.85 -6.77 -5.18
CA LEU A 66 -14.04 -7.06 -6.61
C LEU A 66 -13.34 -8.35 -7.04
N VAL A 67 -12.17 -8.65 -6.47
CA VAL A 67 -11.38 -9.83 -6.80
C VAL A 67 -11.88 -11.06 -6.02
N THR A 68 -12.23 -10.89 -4.73
CA THR A 68 -12.63 -12.00 -3.87
C THR A 68 -14.09 -12.42 -4.03
N ASN A 69 -14.97 -11.50 -4.47
CA ASN A 69 -16.40 -11.74 -4.60
C ASN A 69 -16.90 -11.51 -6.05
N PRO A 70 -16.53 -12.38 -7.02
CA PRO A 70 -16.82 -12.15 -8.44
C PRO A 70 -18.32 -12.08 -8.78
N ARG A 71 -19.17 -12.65 -7.91
CA ARG A 71 -20.64 -12.68 -8.08
C ARG A 71 -21.33 -11.40 -7.63
N VAL A 72 -20.70 -10.60 -6.76
CA VAL A 72 -21.30 -9.36 -6.26
C VAL A 72 -21.22 -8.30 -7.37
N SER A 73 -22.29 -7.53 -7.56
CA SER A 73 -22.31 -6.52 -8.62
C SER A 73 -21.36 -5.36 -8.29
N ILE A 74 -20.87 -4.65 -9.32
CA ILE A 74 -20.04 -3.46 -9.11
C ILE A 74 -20.84 -2.37 -8.38
N LEU A 75 -22.16 -2.31 -8.63
CA LEU A 75 -23.09 -1.39 -7.99
C LEU A 75 -23.19 -1.64 -6.49
N ASP A 76 -23.35 -2.90 -6.07
CA ASP A 76 -23.45 -3.24 -4.65
C ASP A 76 -22.15 -2.92 -3.90
N ILE A 77 -21.00 -3.19 -4.52
CA ILE A 77 -19.69 -2.81 -3.96
C ILE A 77 -19.58 -1.29 -3.87
N ALA A 78 -20.01 -0.54 -4.88
CA ALA A 78 -20.01 0.92 -4.83
C ALA A 78 -20.86 1.44 -3.66
N TYR A 79 -22.06 0.90 -3.46
CA TYR A 79 -22.93 1.27 -2.34
C TYR A 79 -22.35 0.88 -0.98
N LYS A 80 -21.76 -0.30 -0.85
CA LYS A 80 -21.04 -0.74 0.37
C LYS A 80 -19.97 0.27 0.79
N TYR A 81 -19.30 0.90 -0.18
CA TYR A 81 -18.28 1.93 0.08
C TYR A 81 -18.80 3.37 -0.07
N CYS A 82 -20.10 3.59 0.15
CA CYS A 82 -20.71 4.92 0.25
C CYS A 82 -20.60 5.79 -1.03
N TYR A 83 -20.59 5.16 -2.21
CA TYR A 83 -20.72 5.90 -3.46
C TYR A 83 -22.18 5.96 -3.88
N SER A 84 -22.68 7.18 -4.16
CA SER A 84 -24.07 7.41 -4.56
C SER A 84 -24.40 6.95 -5.98
N SER A 85 -23.39 6.70 -6.81
CA SER A 85 -23.55 6.29 -8.20
C SER A 85 -22.35 5.46 -8.72
N PRO A 86 -22.58 4.52 -9.67
CA PRO A 86 -21.52 3.80 -10.38
C PRO A 86 -20.49 4.71 -11.05
N GLU A 87 -20.92 5.86 -11.55
CA GLU A 87 -20.06 6.82 -12.25
C GLU A 87 -19.11 7.52 -11.26
N ALA A 88 -19.59 7.87 -10.08
CA ALA A 88 -18.74 8.41 -9.02
C ALA A 88 -17.72 7.36 -8.55
N PHE A 89 -18.16 6.11 -8.35
CA PHE A 89 -17.29 5.00 -7.98
C PHE A 89 -16.23 4.72 -9.05
N THR A 90 -16.63 4.61 -10.31
CA THR A 90 -15.72 4.33 -11.43
C THR A 90 -14.68 5.42 -11.61
N ARG A 91 -15.06 6.70 -11.48
CA ARG A 91 -14.11 7.83 -11.52
C ARG A 91 -13.10 7.76 -10.37
N ALA A 92 -13.56 7.50 -9.14
CA ALA A 92 -12.68 7.37 -7.99
C ALA A 92 -11.76 6.15 -8.12
N PHE A 93 -12.27 5.04 -8.66
CA PHE A 93 -11.51 3.84 -8.91
C PHE A 93 -10.41 4.07 -9.96
N ASP A 94 -10.75 4.71 -11.08
CA ASP A 94 -9.79 5.05 -12.14
C ASP A 94 -8.71 6.03 -11.64
N GLN A 95 -9.06 7.00 -10.78
CA GLN A 95 -8.08 7.90 -10.20
C GLN A 95 -7.02 7.18 -9.35
N VAL A 96 -7.39 6.11 -8.66
CA VAL A 96 -6.51 5.36 -7.74
C VAL A 96 -5.78 4.24 -8.48
N TRP A 97 -6.49 3.42 -9.26
CA TRP A 97 -5.97 2.21 -9.90
C TRP A 97 -5.61 2.37 -11.38
N ARG A 98 -5.94 3.51 -12.00
CA ARG A 98 -5.72 3.81 -13.42
C ARG A 98 -6.34 2.76 -14.36
N CYS A 99 -7.48 2.22 -13.95
CA CYS A 99 -8.33 1.35 -14.74
C CYS A 99 -9.74 1.34 -14.15
N THR A 100 -10.72 0.82 -14.91
CA THR A 100 -12.09 0.71 -14.43
C THR A 100 -12.28 -0.48 -13.49
N PRO A 101 -13.31 -0.46 -12.60
CA PRO A 101 -13.64 -1.59 -11.75
C PRO A 101 -13.84 -2.92 -12.51
N SER A 102 -14.46 -2.85 -13.70
CA SER A 102 -14.70 -4.02 -14.56
C SER A 102 -13.42 -4.62 -15.11
N VAL A 103 -12.41 -3.79 -15.43
CA VAL A 103 -11.08 -4.25 -15.85
C VAL A 103 -10.35 -4.86 -14.65
N PHE A 104 -10.39 -4.19 -13.50
CA PHE A 104 -9.70 -4.67 -12.29
C PHE A 104 -10.25 -6.01 -11.80
N ARG A 105 -11.56 -6.23 -11.87
CA ARG A 105 -12.21 -7.50 -11.48
C ARG A 105 -11.64 -8.72 -12.19
N LYS A 106 -11.12 -8.56 -13.41
CA LYS A 106 -10.54 -9.67 -14.20
C LYS A 106 -9.15 -10.08 -13.71
N LYS A 107 -8.54 -9.34 -12.78
CA LYS A 107 -7.25 -9.70 -12.20
C LYS A 107 -7.39 -10.96 -11.34
N ALA A 108 -6.39 -11.82 -11.42
CA ALA A 108 -6.31 -13.04 -10.61
C ALA A 108 -5.87 -12.77 -9.16
N LYS A 109 -5.27 -11.60 -8.91
CA LYS A 109 -4.66 -11.25 -7.63
C LYS A 109 -5.01 -9.85 -7.20
N PHE A 110 -5.09 -9.69 -5.90
CA PHE A 110 -5.20 -8.40 -5.25
C PHE A 110 -3.88 -8.08 -4.53
N THR A 111 -3.47 -6.82 -4.62
CA THR A 111 -2.41 -6.24 -3.80
C THR A 111 -2.96 -4.99 -3.13
N GLU A 112 -2.67 -4.80 -1.85
CA GLU A 112 -3.14 -3.63 -1.13
C GLU A 112 -2.29 -2.40 -1.50
N LEU A 113 -2.71 -1.63 -2.51
CA LEU A 113 -1.95 -0.46 -2.99
C LEU A 113 -1.80 0.63 -1.92
N TYR A 114 -2.84 0.83 -1.11
CA TYR A 114 -2.82 1.73 0.04
C TYR A 114 -3.18 0.95 1.30
N PRO A 115 -2.23 0.23 1.92
CA PRO A 115 -2.49 -0.57 3.10
C PRO A 115 -2.96 0.29 4.29
N ARG A 116 -3.65 -0.34 5.24
CA ARG A 116 -4.00 0.31 6.51
C ARG A 116 -2.71 0.83 7.15
N GLN A 117 -2.70 2.12 7.47
CA GLN A 117 -1.60 2.70 8.23
C GLN A 117 -1.77 2.31 9.70
N LEU A 118 -0.68 1.81 10.27
CA LEU A 118 -0.55 1.58 11.69
C LEU A 118 0.35 2.66 12.28
N LEU A 119 0.31 2.77 13.61
CA LEU A 119 1.12 3.73 14.32
C LEU A 119 2.54 3.21 14.50
N PRO A 120 3.54 4.12 14.55
CA PRO A 120 4.84 3.75 15.08
C PRO A 120 4.69 3.23 16.52
N ILE A 121 5.34 2.11 16.81
CA ILE A 121 5.28 1.47 18.14
C ILE A 121 5.90 2.43 19.16
N LYS A 122 5.15 2.75 20.21
CA LYS A 122 5.65 3.58 21.32
C LYS A 122 6.60 2.74 22.19
N ASN A 123 7.87 3.15 22.30
CA ASN A 123 8.82 2.58 23.26
C ASN A 123 9.17 3.64 24.31
N GLY A 124 8.54 3.54 25.48
CA GLY A 124 8.68 4.56 26.52
C GLY A 124 8.06 5.88 26.08
N ASP A 125 8.81 6.98 26.16
CA ASP A 125 8.38 8.31 25.73
C ASP A 125 8.66 8.60 24.24
N ASP A 126 9.33 7.68 23.54
CA ASP A 126 9.74 7.86 22.14
C ASP A 126 8.94 6.94 21.20
N TYR A 127 8.67 7.44 19.99
CA TYR A 127 7.98 6.66 18.95
C TYR A 127 9.05 5.97 18.10
N MET A 128 9.09 4.64 18.07
CA MET A 128 10.01 3.92 17.20
C MET A 128 9.67 4.19 15.74
N SER A 129 10.65 4.76 15.04
CA SER A 129 10.80 4.87 13.59
C SER A 129 10.12 6.05 12.89
N SER A 130 10.93 6.73 12.07
CA SER A 130 10.57 7.71 11.05
C SER A 130 9.82 7.12 9.84
N ARG A 131 9.49 5.82 9.85
CA ARG A 131 8.86 5.11 8.73
C ARG A 131 7.35 4.93 8.96
N LYS A 132 6.57 5.00 7.88
CA LYS A 132 5.13 4.70 7.91
C LYS A 132 4.94 3.21 8.22
N HIS A 133 4.45 2.91 9.42
CA HIS A 133 4.08 1.55 9.78
C HIS A 133 2.77 1.17 9.07
N VAL A 134 2.70 -0.03 8.52
CA VAL A 134 1.50 -0.52 7.83
C VAL A 134 1.15 -1.89 8.35
N ASP A 135 -0.12 -2.24 8.21
CA ASP A 135 -0.64 -3.55 8.60
C ASP A 135 -0.11 -4.62 7.63
N ILE A 136 0.70 -5.54 8.15
CA ILE A 136 1.24 -6.69 7.41
C ILE A 136 0.68 -8.02 7.93
N THR A 137 -0.45 -8.04 8.63
CA THR A 137 -1.00 -9.28 9.21
C THR A 137 -1.21 -10.37 8.16
N GLU A 138 -1.80 -10.02 7.01
CA GLU A 138 -1.99 -10.98 5.91
C GLU A 138 -0.66 -11.54 5.36
N LEU A 139 0.36 -10.70 5.25
CA LEU A 139 1.71 -11.14 4.86
C LEU A 139 2.32 -12.08 5.90
N TYR A 140 2.13 -11.78 7.19
CA TYR A 140 2.64 -12.60 8.28
C TYR A 140 1.97 -13.97 8.30
N ASP A 141 0.64 -14.03 8.16
CA ASP A 141 -0.10 -15.28 8.11
C ASP A 141 0.35 -16.16 6.93
N LEU A 142 0.53 -15.56 5.74
CA LEU A 142 1.07 -16.26 4.57
C LEU A 142 2.52 -16.68 4.76
N PHE A 143 3.35 -15.91 5.46
CA PHE A 143 4.73 -16.29 5.76
C PHE A 143 4.77 -17.53 6.66
N VAL A 144 3.90 -17.58 7.68
CA VAL A 144 3.79 -18.73 8.58
C VAL A 144 3.33 -20.00 7.83
N ASP A 145 2.41 -19.84 6.89
CA ASP A 145 1.90 -20.93 6.04
C ASP A 145 2.95 -21.39 5.00
N ARG A 146 3.55 -20.45 4.27
CA ARG A 146 4.52 -20.67 3.19
C ARG A 146 5.95 -20.80 3.70
N LYS A 147 6.17 -21.76 4.60
CA LYS A 147 7.48 -22.01 5.20
C LYS A 147 8.59 -22.14 4.16
N ASP A 148 9.70 -21.46 4.41
CA ASP A 148 10.91 -21.46 3.59
C ASP A 148 10.74 -20.93 2.16
N CYS A 149 9.64 -20.21 1.87
CA CYS A 149 9.50 -19.51 0.60
C CYS A 149 10.33 -18.22 0.59
N TYR A 150 10.73 -17.80 -0.60
CA TYR A 150 11.57 -16.62 -0.80
C TYR A 150 10.74 -15.34 -0.88
N PHE A 151 11.32 -14.26 -0.40
CA PHE A 151 10.86 -12.89 -0.54
C PHE A 151 11.69 -12.18 -1.60
N VAL A 152 11.02 -11.43 -2.49
CA VAL A 152 11.63 -10.45 -3.37
C VAL A 152 11.21 -9.08 -2.85
N CYS A 153 12.14 -8.39 -2.20
CA CYS A 153 11.93 -7.08 -1.63
C CYS A 153 12.33 -6.01 -2.65
N CYS A 154 11.53 -4.96 -2.78
CA CYS A 154 11.77 -3.86 -3.70
C CYS A 154 11.61 -2.51 -2.99
N ASP A 155 12.41 -1.54 -3.40
CA ASP A 155 12.33 -0.16 -2.91
C ASP A 155 12.49 0.83 -4.05
N ILE A 156 11.58 1.81 -4.12
CA ILE A 156 11.61 2.81 -5.19
C ILE A 156 12.78 3.77 -4.98
N LYS A 157 13.65 3.87 -5.99
CA LYS A 157 14.74 4.85 -5.97
C LYS A 157 14.16 6.26 -6.04
N SER A 158 14.56 7.11 -5.11
CA SER A 158 14.23 8.55 -5.13
C SER A 158 12.73 8.89 -5.21
N LEU A 159 11.86 8.12 -4.54
CA LEU A 159 10.42 8.45 -4.53
C LEU A 159 10.14 9.88 -4.01
N ASN A 160 10.97 10.39 -3.09
CA ASN A 160 10.86 11.76 -2.58
C ASN A 160 11.05 12.80 -3.70
N GLU A 161 12.01 12.62 -4.61
CA GLU A 161 12.22 13.52 -5.76
C GLU A 161 11.01 13.50 -6.70
N ILE A 162 10.37 12.34 -6.89
CA ILE A 162 9.13 12.24 -7.66
C ILE A 162 7.98 12.98 -6.94
N ASN A 163 7.93 12.91 -5.61
CA ASN A 163 6.94 13.62 -4.80
C ASN A 163 7.13 15.15 -4.83
N GLU A 164 8.35 15.65 -5.07
CA GLU A 164 8.61 17.08 -5.29
C GLU A 164 7.95 17.60 -6.57
N ILE A 165 7.81 16.75 -7.60
CA ILE A 165 6.98 17.08 -8.78
C ILE A 165 5.52 17.18 -8.36
N SER A 166 5.01 16.13 -7.69
CA SER A 166 3.70 16.08 -7.05
C SER A 166 3.52 14.76 -6.32
N PHE A 167 2.82 14.76 -5.18
CA PHE A 167 2.36 13.51 -4.54
C PHE A 167 1.56 12.60 -5.47
N LYS A 168 0.83 13.17 -6.45
CA LYS A 168 0.12 12.38 -7.47
C LYS A 168 1.06 11.68 -8.45
N ALA A 169 2.24 12.27 -8.72
CA ALA A 169 3.28 11.61 -9.51
C ALA A 169 3.90 10.45 -8.72
N GLY A 170 4.11 10.64 -7.40
CA GLY A 170 4.56 9.56 -6.53
C GLY A 170 3.56 8.41 -6.40
N ASP A 171 2.27 8.72 -6.24
CA ASP A 171 1.19 7.71 -6.29
C ASP A 171 1.21 6.90 -7.59
N LEU A 172 1.47 7.57 -8.72
CA LEU A 172 1.59 6.91 -10.02
C LEU A 172 2.84 6.04 -10.12
N ALA A 173 3.98 6.50 -9.57
CA ALA A 173 5.21 5.71 -9.49
C ALA A 173 5.01 4.43 -8.68
N ILE A 174 4.35 4.52 -7.52
CA ILE A 174 3.98 3.37 -6.67
C ILE A 174 3.12 2.37 -7.47
N LEU A 175 2.08 2.85 -8.15
CA LEU A 175 1.22 2.00 -8.96
C LEU A 175 1.98 1.36 -10.14
N GLU A 176 2.89 2.09 -10.76
CA GLU A 176 3.70 1.59 -11.87
C GLU A 176 4.68 0.51 -11.43
N VAL A 177 5.34 0.68 -10.28
CA VAL A 177 6.17 -0.39 -9.68
C VAL A 177 5.32 -1.61 -9.37
N LEU A 178 4.14 -1.44 -8.79
CA LEU A 178 3.24 -2.56 -8.53
C LEU A 178 2.91 -3.33 -9.82
N LYS A 179 2.57 -2.63 -10.92
CA LYS A 179 2.29 -3.25 -12.23
C LYS A 179 3.50 -4.01 -12.79
N ARG A 180 4.72 -3.47 -12.62
CA ARG A 180 5.96 -4.13 -13.04
C ARG A 180 6.20 -5.42 -12.27
N ILE A 181 5.98 -5.41 -10.95
CA ILE A 181 6.08 -6.61 -10.12
C ILE A 181 4.99 -7.63 -10.50
N GLU A 182 3.73 -7.20 -10.66
CA GLU A 182 2.61 -8.05 -11.09
C GLU A 182 2.89 -8.76 -12.43
N LYS A 183 3.58 -8.09 -13.37
CA LYS A 183 3.90 -8.64 -14.70
C LYS A 183 4.83 -9.85 -14.65
N VAL A 184 5.68 -9.95 -13.64
CA VAL A 184 6.72 -10.99 -13.54
C VAL A 184 6.42 -12.01 -12.42
N ALA A 185 5.49 -11.69 -11.52
CA ALA A 185 5.05 -12.57 -10.46
C ALA A 185 4.33 -13.82 -11.00
N GLY A 186 4.73 -15.02 -10.57
CA GLY A 186 4.04 -16.25 -10.94
C GLY A 186 2.71 -16.39 -10.24
N LYS A 187 1.77 -17.19 -10.78
CA LYS A 187 0.33 -17.19 -10.44
C LYS A 187 -0.03 -17.29 -8.94
N GLU A 188 0.79 -17.93 -8.12
CA GLU A 188 0.53 -18.10 -6.69
C GLU A 188 1.30 -17.10 -5.79
N ASP A 189 2.19 -16.28 -6.35
CA ASP A 189 2.94 -15.28 -5.61
C ASP A 189 2.03 -14.14 -5.10
N VAL A 190 2.33 -13.56 -3.96
CA VAL A 190 1.51 -12.47 -3.39
C VAL A 190 2.39 -11.25 -3.14
N ILE A 191 1.91 -10.08 -3.55
CA ILE A 191 2.64 -8.81 -3.43
C ILE A 191 2.00 -7.97 -2.35
N PHE A 192 2.83 -7.41 -1.49
CA PHE A 192 2.47 -6.51 -0.39
C PHE A 192 3.25 -5.21 -0.51
N ARG A 193 2.59 -4.10 -0.21
CA ARG A 193 3.26 -2.83 0.05
C ARG A 193 3.45 -2.73 1.56
N ILE A 194 4.70 -2.72 2.01
CA ILE A 194 5.04 -2.74 3.44
C ILE A 194 5.51 -1.37 3.97
N GLY A 195 5.58 -0.36 3.09
CA GLY A 195 6.01 0.99 3.45
C GLY A 195 5.58 2.05 2.43
N GLY A 196 6.25 3.21 2.48
CA GLY A 196 5.98 4.32 1.57
C GLY A 196 6.41 4.02 0.13
N ASP A 197 7.60 3.48 -0.03
CA ASP A 197 8.29 3.13 -1.27
C ASP A 197 8.68 1.65 -1.34
N GLU A 198 8.30 0.88 -0.31
CA GLU A 198 8.77 -0.48 -0.08
C GLU A 198 7.69 -1.51 -0.40
N PHE A 199 8.06 -2.51 -1.21
CA PHE A 199 7.23 -3.62 -1.62
C PHE A 199 7.91 -4.96 -1.32
N VAL A 200 7.11 -5.97 -1.09
CA VAL A 200 7.55 -7.34 -0.86
C VAL A 200 6.67 -8.27 -1.66
N LEU A 201 7.28 -9.08 -2.52
CA LEU A 201 6.64 -10.24 -3.13
C LEU A 201 7.04 -11.47 -2.33
N LEU A 202 6.05 -12.16 -1.75
CA LEU A 202 6.22 -13.48 -1.16
C LEU A 202 5.91 -14.53 -2.23
N THR A 203 6.94 -15.29 -2.59
CA THR A 203 6.79 -16.37 -3.58
C THR A 203 5.98 -17.54 -3.02
N ASN A 204 5.44 -18.38 -3.90
CA ASN A 204 4.99 -19.73 -3.52
C ASN A 204 6.03 -20.79 -3.90
N SER A 205 7.32 -20.50 -3.70
CA SER A 205 8.42 -21.36 -4.09
C SER A 205 9.56 -21.32 -3.08
N LYS A 206 10.13 -22.50 -2.81
CA LYS A 206 11.36 -22.68 -2.03
C LYS A 206 12.62 -22.59 -2.88
N ASP A 207 12.47 -22.38 -4.18
CA ASP A 207 13.58 -22.26 -5.11
C ASP A 207 14.12 -20.83 -5.13
N LYS A 208 15.40 -20.70 -4.80
CA LYS A 208 16.12 -19.42 -4.83
C LYS A 208 16.24 -18.88 -6.24
N ASP A 209 16.44 -19.74 -7.24
CA ASP A 209 16.67 -19.32 -8.61
C ASP A 209 15.40 -18.73 -9.21
N TYR A 210 14.23 -19.31 -8.88
CA TYR A 210 12.93 -18.71 -9.17
C TYR A 210 12.81 -17.26 -8.65
N ALA A 211 13.10 -17.03 -7.36
CA ALA A 211 13.00 -15.70 -6.76
C ALA A 211 14.05 -14.73 -7.31
N THR A 212 15.26 -15.21 -7.58
CA THR A 212 16.34 -14.44 -8.19
C THR A 212 15.98 -14.01 -9.61
N ASN A 213 15.40 -14.91 -10.41
CA ASN A 213 14.92 -14.61 -11.76
C ASN A 213 13.84 -13.53 -11.76
N ILE A 214 12.89 -13.57 -10.82
CA ILE A 214 11.90 -12.50 -10.64
C ILE A 214 12.61 -11.16 -10.37
N GLY A 215 13.56 -11.16 -9.43
CA GLY A 215 14.33 -9.96 -9.08
C GLY A 215 15.08 -9.38 -10.28
N ASP A 216 15.77 -10.22 -11.05
CA ASP A 216 16.49 -9.81 -12.26
C ASP A 216 15.55 -9.25 -13.34
N MET A 217 14.37 -9.85 -13.50
CA MET A 217 13.36 -9.32 -14.44
C MET A 217 12.84 -7.94 -14.01
N ILE A 218 12.67 -7.70 -12.71
CA ILE A 218 12.33 -6.37 -12.17
C ILE A 218 13.45 -5.38 -12.47
N LEU A 219 14.70 -5.74 -12.20
CA LEU A 219 15.87 -4.87 -12.45
C LEU A 219 16.06 -4.55 -13.94
N LYS A 220 15.74 -5.48 -14.85
CA LYS A 220 15.75 -5.22 -16.31
C LYS A 220 14.75 -4.14 -16.75
N MET A 221 13.75 -3.82 -15.93
CA MET A 221 12.79 -2.73 -16.19
C MET A 221 13.23 -1.38 -15.59
N ASN A 222 14.36 -1.31 -14.89
CA ASN A 222 14.88 -0.04 -14.38
C ASN A 222 15.19 0.93 -15.53
N GLY A 223 14.95 2.22 -15.28
CA GLY A 223 15.10 3.27 -16.29
C GLY A 223 13.91 3.39 -17.25
N GLN A 224 13.00 2.42 -17.31
CA GLN A 224 11.72 2.59 -18.01
C GLN A 224 10.94 3.74 -17.39
N THR A 225 10.31 4.53 -18.24
CA THR A 225 9.67 5.78 -17.84
C THR A 225 8.15 5.62 -17.70
N PHE A 226 7.54 6.53 -16.94
CA PHE A 226 6.10 6.77 -16.96
C PHE A 226 5.84 8.26 -17.16
N THR A 227 4.63 8.62 -17.57
CA THR A 227 4.28 10.02 -17.86
C THR A 227 3.36 10.60 -16.80
N TYR A 228 3.65 11.82 -16.34
CA TYR A 228 2.75 12.60 -15.49
C TYR A 228 2.80 14.08 -15.87
N ALA A 229 1.65 14.67 -16.21
CA ALA A 229 1.53 16.08 -16.63
C ALA A 229 2.59 16.47 -17.68
N ASP A 230 2.66 15.69 -18.77
CA ASP A 230 3.60 15.83 -19.89
C ASP A 230 5.09 15.65 -19.55
N LYS A 231 5.43 15.35 -18.29
CA LYS A 231 6.79 14.97 -17.88
C LYS A 231 7.00 13.48 -18.03
N VAL A 232 8.13 13.10 -18.61
CA VAL A 232 8.61 11.72 -18.69
C VAL A 232 9.52 11.48 -17.49
N ILE A 233 9.10 10.60 -16.58
CA ILE A 233 9.78 10.36 -15.31
C ILE A 233 10.40 8.95 -15.37
N PRO A 234 11.74 8.81 -15.29
CA PRO A 234 12.37 7.51 -15.17
C PRO A 234 12.05 6.89 -13.80
N LEU A 235 11.83 5.57 -13.80
CA LEU A 235 11.50 4.85 -12.57
C LEU A 235 12.39 3.63 -12.44
N SER A 236 13.06 3.54 -11.29
CA SER A 236 13.97 2.46 -10.95
C SER A 236 13.71 2.00 -9.52
N VAL A 237 14.03 0.75 -9.25
CA VAL A 237 13.94 0.15 -7.91
C VAL A 237 15.26 -0.51 -7.51
N TYR A 238 15.51 -0.56 -6.21
CA TYR A 238 16.41 -1.55 -5.62
C TYR A 238 15.67 -2.87 -5.45
N VAL A 239 16.39 -3.99 -5.54
CA VAL A 239 15.83 -5.33 -5.37
C VAL A 239 16.76 -6.15 -4.49
N ALA A 240 16.18 -6.87 -3.53
CA ALA A 240 16.86 -7.89 -2.75
C ALA A 240 16.03 -9.17 -2.68
N VAL A 241 16.71 -10.30 -2.70
CA VAL A 241 16.09 -11.62 -2.54
C VAL A 241 16.54 -12.20 -1.22
N THR A 242 15.60 -12.55 -0.36
CA THR A 242 15.88 -13.10 0.97
C THR A 242 14.94 -14.26 1.28
N ARG A 243 15.31 -15.06 2.29
CA ARG A 243 14.47 -16.11 2.85
C ARG A 243 14.63 -16.07 4.35
N PHE A 244 13.50 -16.16 5.04
CA PHE A 244 13.48 -16.33 6.48
C PHE A 244 13.06 -17.77 6.78
N SER A 245 13.90 -18.52 7.49
CA SER A 245 13.62 -19.90 7.87
C SER A 245 12.51 -19.93 8.93
N GLY A 246 11.46 -20.70 8.65
CA GLY A 246 10.21 -20.72 9.40
C GLY A 246 10.28 -21.54 10.69
N SER A 247 10.92 -21.00 11.72
CA SER A 247 10.71 -21.45 13.11
C SER A 247 11.02 -20.32 14.09
N GLY A 248 10.07 -19.38 14.28
CA GLY A 248 10.05 -18.53 15.47
C GLY A 248 9.99 -17.01 15.28
N LEU A 249 10.09 -16.50 14.05
CA LEU A 249 10.01 -15.05 13.81
C LEU A 249 8.63 -14.51 14.16
N LYS A 250 8.57 -13.60 15.13
CA LYS A 250 7.35 -12.86 15.49
C LYS A 250 7.05 -11.79 14.43
N TYR A 251 5.81 -11.30 14.41
CA TYR A 251 5.34 -10.23 13.50
C TYR A 251 6.32 -9.05 13.40
N ASN A 252 6.70 -8.48 14.55
CA ASN A 252 7.61 -7.32 14.59
C ASN A 252 9.02 -7.65 14.07
N GLU A 253 9.48 -8.89 14.28
CA GLU A 253 10.79 -9.34 13.82
C GLU A 253 10.79 -9.56 12.31
N LEU A 254 9.73 -10.14 11.74
CA LEU A 254 9.55 -10.25 10.29
C LEU A 254 9.51 -8.85 9.65
N PHE A 255 8.68 -7.95 10.18
CA PHE A 255 8.57 -6.58 9.70
C PHE A 255 9.94 -5.89 9.69
N THR A 256 10.67 -5.95 10.81
CA THR A 256 12.01 -5.35 10.94
C THR A 256 13.01 -5.99 9.98
N SER A 257 12.99 -7.31 9.83
CA SER A 257 13.91 -8.05 8.95
C SER A 257 13.70 -7.69 7.49
N LEU A 258 12.45 -7.58 7.02
CA LEU A 258 12.12 -7.16 5.66
C LEU A 258 12.67 -5.76 5.36
N HIS A 259 12.45 -4.80 6.27
CA HIS A 259 12.98 -3.44 6.10
C HIS A 259 14.51 -3.37 6.16
N ASN A 260 15.15 -4.21 6.96
CA ASN A 260 16.61 -4.28 7.01
C ASN A 260 17.17 -4.85 5.69
N THR A 261 16.59 -5.93 5.17
CA THR A 261 16.95 -6.47 3.84
C THR A 261 16.84 -5.40 2.75
N ILE A 262 15.76 -4.61 2.76
CA ILE A 262 15.60 -3.52 1.80
C ILE A 262 16.69 -2.47 1.98
N LYS A 263 16.98 -2.06 3.21
CA LYS A 263 17.99 -1.04 3.50
C LYS A 263 19.39 -1.46 3.05
N GLU A 264 19.74 -2.74 3.22
CA GLU A 264 21.02 -3.32 2.79
C GLU A 264 21.17 -3.39 1.26
N SER A 265 20.06 -3.29 0.52
CA SER A 265 20.05 -3.34 -0.95
C SER A 265 20.27 -1.99 -1.65
N LYS A 266 20.22 -0.87 -0.90
CA LYS A 266 20.34 0.50 -1.43
C LYS A 266 21.78 0.92 -1.64
#